data_AF-A0A4Y1Q3T8-F1
#
_entry.id   AF-A0A4Y1Q3T8-F1
#
_cell.length_a   1.000
_cell.length_b   1.000
_cell.length_c   1.000
_cell.angle_alpha   90.00
_cell.angle_beta   90.00
_cell.angle_gamma   90.00
#
_symmetry.space_group_name_H-M   'P 1'
#
loop_
_entity.id
_entity.type
_entity.pdbx_description
1 polymer ?
#
loop_
_entity_poly.entity_id
_entity_poly.type
_entity_poly.pdbx_seq_one_letter_code
_entity_poly.pdbx_strand_id
1 'polypeptide(L)' 'PHPVIVQSIIRSCIKSDIDSALERLNELWEQGYSAVDIVVTIFRVTKTFDELPEYSKLEYIK' A
#
# COMPACT_ATOMS: atom_id res chain seq x y z
N PRO A 1 -2.78 -3.03 -10.50
CA PRO A 1 -3.24 -2.04 -9.49
C PRO A 1 -2.62 -0.68 -9.77
N HIS A 2 -3.42 0.40 -9.81
CA HIS A 2 -2.90 1.73 -10.10
C HIS A 2 -2.02 2.23 -8.93
N PRO A 3 -0.76 2.68 -9.18
CA PRO A 3 0.16 3.05 -8.10
C PRO A 3 -0.39 4.09 -7.13
N VAL A 4 -1.25 4.99 -7.60
CA VAL A 4 -1.87 6.04 -6.76
C VAL A 4 -2.77 5.46 -5.67
N ILE A 5 -3.53 4.40 -5.95
CA ILE A 5 -4.40 3.76 -4.94
C ILE A 5 -3.52 3.14 -3.85
N VAL A 6 -2.45 2.47 -4.25
CA VAL A 6 -1.50 1.84 -3.33
C VAL A 6 -0.75 2.88 -2.48
N GLN A 7 -0.37 4.01 -3.06
CA GLN A 7 0.19 5.14 -2.29
C GLN A 7 -0.81 5.67 -1.27
N SER A 8 -2.11 5.73 -1.62
CA SER A 8 -3.16 6.12 -0.67
C SER A 8 -3.29 5.12 0.48
N ILE A 9 -3.22 3.81 0.21
CA ILE A 9 -3.22 2.77 1.26
C ILE A 9 -2.06 3.02 2.24
N ILE A 10 -0.84 3.19 1.70
CA ILE A 10 0.36 3.42 2.51
C ILE A 10 0.25 4.71 3.33
N ARG A 11 -0.27 5.80 2.76
CA ARG A 11 -0.52 7.06 3.49
C ARG A 11 -1.50 6.88 4.65
N SER A 12 -2.58 6.13 4.44
CA SER A 12 -3.55 5.84 5.51
C SER A 12 -2.93 4.99 6.62
N CYS A 13 -2.10 3.98 6.27
CA CYS A 13 -1.35 3.20 7.25
C CYS A 13 -0.41 4.06 8.11
N ILE A 14 0.30 5.03 7.52
CA ILE A 14 1.18 5.96 8.27
C ILE A 14 0.39 6.81 9.26
N LYS A 15 -0.84 7.20 8.90
CA LYS A 15 -1.74 7.95 9.77
C LYS A 15 -2.47 7.07 10.79
N SER A 16 -2.22 5.76 10.80
CA SER A 16 -2.98 4.78 11.58
C SER A 16 -4.48 4.78 11.29
N ASP A 17 -4.86 5.18 10.08
CA ASP A 17 -6.24 5.16 9.58
C ASP A 17 -6.48 3.83 8.84
N ILE A 18 -6.83 2.81 9.62
CA ILE A 18 -6.96 1.43 9.14
C ILE A 18 -8.20 1.27 8.25
N ASP A 19 -9.30 1.93 8.61
CA ASP A 19 -10.56 1.84 7.87
C ASP A 19 -10.39 2.37 6.43
N SER A 20 -9.79 3.55 6.28
CA SER A 20 -9.49 4.10 4.95
C SER A 20 -8.50 3.25 4.15
N ALA A 21 -7.53 2.61 4.82
CA ALA A 21 -6.59 1.72 4.16
C ALA A 21 -7.28 0.46 3.63
N LEU A 22 -8.19 -0.13 4.41
CA LEU A 22 -8.96 -1.32 4.05
C LEU A 22 -9.98 -1.03 2.94
N GLU A 23 -10.64 0.13 2.96
CA GLU A 23 -11.55 0.54 1.89
C GLU A 23 -10.82 0.60 0.54
N ARG A 24 -9.65 1.22 0.51
CA ARG A 24 -8.79 1.29 -0.69
C ARG A 24 -8.26 -0.07 -1.12
N LEU A 25 -7.97 -0.96 -0.18
CA LEU A 25 -7.57 -2.34 -0.47
C LEU A 25 -8.73 -3.12 -1.11
N ASN A 26 -9.93 -2.98 -0.58
CA ASN A 26 -11.14 -3.59 -1.13
C ASN A 26 -11.43 -3.08 -2.55
N GLU A 27 -11.19 -1.80 -2.83
CA GLU A 27 -11.31 -1.24 -4.19
C GLU A 27 -10.44 -2.03 -5.20
N LEU A 28 -9.21 -2.40 -4.82
CA LEU A 28 -8.33 -3.22 -5.66
C LEU A 28 -8.83 -4.66 -5.78
N TRP A 29 -9.37 -5.22 -4.70
CA TRP A 29 -9.94 -6.56 -4.71
C TRP A 29 -11.17 -6.67 -5.63
N GLU A 30 -12.09 -5.71 -5.55
CA GLU A 30 -13.29 -5.65 -6.39
C GLU A 30 -12.98 -5.42 -7.87
N GLN A 31 -11.86 -4.75 -8.18
CA GLN A 31 -11.33 -4.64 -9.54
C GLN A 31 -10.77 -5.97 -10.10
N GLY A 32 -10.76 -7.04 -9.30
CA GLY A 32 -10.34 -8.37 -9.72
C GLY A 32 -8.83 -8.60 -9.68
N TYR A 33 -8.06 -7.74 -9.00
CA TYR A 33 -6.64 -8.00 -8.80
C TYR A 33 -6.44 -9.16 -7.82
N SER A 34 -5.51 -10.05 -8.13
CA SER A 34 -5.17 -11.12 -7.21
C SER A 34 -4.50 -10.56 -5.95
N ALA A 35 -4.63 -11.27 -4.83
CA ALA A 35 -3.92 -10.92 -3.60
C ALA A 35 -2.40 -10.81 -3.82
N VAL A 36 -1.83 -11.69 -4.66
CA VAL A 36 -0.40 -11.67 -5.00
C VAL A 36 -0.03 -10.40 -5.74
N ASP A 37 -0.82 -9.97 -6.73
CA ASP A 37 -0.57 -8.73 -7.48
C ASP A 37 -0.65 -7.49 -6.59
N ILE A 38 -1.63 -7.47 -5.66
CA ILE A 38 -1.80 -6.39 -4.69
C ILE A 38 -0.56 -6.31 -3.80
N VAL A 39 -0.14 -7.41 -3.20
CA VAL A 39 1.05 -7.47 -2.33
C VAL A 39 2.31 -7.05 -3.09
N VAL A 40 2.57 -7.61 -4.27
CA VAL A 40 3.75 -7.26 -5.09
C VAL A 40 3.76 -5.77 -5.44
N THR A 41 2.59 -5.19 -5.72
CA THR A 41 2.48 -3.75 -6.02
C THR A 41 2.72 -2.90 -4.79
N ILE A 42 2.20 -3.28 -3.62
CA ILE A 42 2.50 -2.62 -2.33
C ILE A 42 4.00 -2.60 -2.10
N PHE A 43 4.69 -3.74 -2.20
CA PHE A 43 6.15 -3.81 -2.05
C PHE A 43 6.91 -2.88 -3.00
N ARG A 44 6.50 -2.82 -4.27
CA ARG A 44 7.13 -1.96 -5.28
C ARG A 44 6.94 -0.48 -4.94
N VAL A 45 5.72 -0.09 -4.55
CA VAL A 45 5.39 1.31 -4.26
C VAL A 45 6.04 1.76 -2.96
N THR A 46 6.08 0.92 -1.92
CA THR A 46 6.73 1.23 -0.63
C THR A 46 8.22 1.55 -0.81
N LYS A 47 8.93 0.86 -1.72
CA LYS A 47 10.34 1.14 -2.03
C LYS A 47 10.57 2.55 -2.56
N THR A 48 9.63 3.08 -3.33
CA THR A 48 9.70 4.40 -3.95
C THR A 48 8.87 5.46 -3.20
N PHE A 49 8.41 5.16 -1.98
CA PHE A 49 7.50 6.03 -1.25
C PHE A 49 8.27 7.02 -0.35
N ASP A 50 8.55 8.22 -0.86
CA ASP A 50 9.46 9.17 -0.20
C ASP A 50 8.96 9.74 1.14
N GLU A 51 7.65 9.66 1.41
CA GLU A 51 7.07 10.13 2.68
C GLU A 51 7.29 9.14 3.85
N LEU A 52 7.77 7.91 3.59
CA LEU A 52 8.12 6.95 4.64
C LEU A 52 9.60 7.09 5.04
N PRO A 53 9.92 7.17 6.35
CA PRO A 53 11.30 7.08 6.83
C PRO A 53 11.98 5.78 6.37
N GLU A 54 13.26 5.85 5.99
CA GLU A 54 14.03 4.71 5.47
C GLU A 54 13.95 3.47 6.37
N TYR A 55 14.08 3.67 7.69
CA TYR A 55 13.95 2.60 8.69
C TYR A 55 12.59 1.89 8.60
N SER A 56 11.51 2.65 8.50
CA SER A 56 10.16 2.11 8.38
C SER A 56 9.94 1.41 7.03
N LYS A 57 10.56 1.88 5.94
CA LYS A 57 10.53 1.15 4.65
C LYS A 57 11.12 -0.25 4.78
N LEU A 58 12.25 -0.39 5.49
CA LEU A 58 12.90 -1.68 5.70
C LEU A 58 12.00 -2.66 6.46
N GLU A 59 11.28 -2.20 7.47
CA GLU A 59 10.33 -3.03 8.22
C GLU A 59 9.11 -3.46 7.38
N TYR A 60 8.68 -2.65 6.40
CA TYR A 60 7.63 -3.03 5.45
C TYR A 60 8.11 -3.97 4.33
N ILE A 61 9.43 -4.01 4.06
CA ILE A 61 10.02 -4.81 2.97
C ILE A 61 10.58 -6.15 3.48
N LYS A 62 10.76 -6.29 4.79
CA LYS A 62 11.23 -7.51 5.47
C LYS A 62 10.18 -8.61 5.44
#